data_AF-A0A9D5N3I4-F1
#
_entry.id   AF-A0A9D5N3I4-F1
#
_cell.length_a   1.000
_cell.length_b   1.000
_cell.length_c   1.000
_cell.angle_alpha   90.00
_cell.angle_beta   90.00
_cell.angle_gamma   90.00
#
_symmetry.space_group_name_H-M   'P 1'
#
loop_
_entity.id
_entity.type
_entity.pdbx_description
1 polymer ?
#
loop_
_entity_poly.entity_id
_entity_poly.type
_entity_poly.pdbx_seq_one_letter_code
_entity_poly.pdbx_strand_id
1 'polypeptide(L)'
;MQEQGHSHSHYGAAEHSHTHAGGHVHHRHVHTEEEMRPVINRLSRAIGHLESVKRMVERGEDCSEVLIQLAAVRNAINNTGKVIMKNHISHCIVEAVEENDMAAVDALNDAIDCFIK
;
A
#
# COMPACT_ATOMS: atom_id res chain seq x y z
N MET A 1 -20.04 27.16 -19.15
CA MET A 1 -19.63 26.36 -20.33
C MET A 1 -18.24 25.85 -20.02
N GLN A 2 -17.89 24.58 -19.99
CA GLN A 2 -18.56 23.31 -20.25
C GLN A 2 -17.83 22.26 -19.38
N GLU A 3 -18.59 21.34 -18.82
CA GLU A 3 -18.07 20.09 -18.27
C GLU A 3 -17.46 19.26 -19.41
N GLN A 4 -16.30 18.63 -19.19
CA GLN A 4 -15.90 17.47 -19.96
C GLN A 4 -15.18 16.47 -19.04
N GLY A 5 -15.94 15.47 -18.60
CA GLY A 5 -15.36 14.22 -18.12
C GLY A 5 -14.66 13.50 -19.27
N HIS A 6 -13.57 12.79 -18.97
CA HIS A 6 -12.98 11.83 -19.89
C HIS A 6 -12.71 10.52 -19.16
N SER A 7 -13.41 9.49 -19.65
CA SER A 7 -13.24 8.07 -19.33
C SER A 7 -11.97 7.56 -20.01
N HIS A 8 -11.12 6.82 -19.30
CA HIS A 8 -10.01 6.09 -19.89
C HIS A 8 -10.10 4.59 -19.60
N SER A 9 -10.19 3.82 -20.68
CA SER A 9 -10.06 2.36 -20.73
C SER A 9 -8.60 1.97 -20.50
N HIS A 10 -8.33 1.09 -19.55
CA HIS A 10 -6.97 0.59 -19.26
C HIS A 10 -6.77 -0.84 -19.77
N TYR A 11 -5.84 -0.99 -20.71
CA TYR A 11 -5.17 -2.25 -21.03
C TYR A 11 -3.66 -2.04 -20.87
N GLY A 12 -3.07 -2.69 -19.85
CA GLY A 12 -1.63 -2.95 -19.74
C GLY A 12 -0.79 -1.92 -18.95
N ALA A 13 -0.10 -2.43 -17.92
CA ALA A 13 0.97 -1.83 -17.13
C ALA A 13 0.66 -0.45 -16.53
N ALA A 14 0.00 -0.45 -15.38
CA ALA A 14 -0.38 0.79 -14.69
C ALA A 14 0.85 1.54 -14.13
N GLU A 15 1.19 2.66 -14.77
CA GLU A 15 2.05 3.70 -14.20
C GLU A 15 1.31 4.39 -13.05
N HIS A 16 1.72 4.17 -11.80
CA HIS A 16 1.09 4.80 -10.63
C HIS A 16 1.92 5.97 -10.10
N SER A 17 1.59 7.19 -10.56
CA SER A 17 2.03 8.43 -9.90
C SER A 17 1.09 8.74 -8.73
N HIS A 18 1.62 8.82 -7.51
CA HIS A 18 0.87 9.23 -6.33
C HIS A 18 1.52 10.44 -5.68
N THR A 19 0.73 11.49 -5.47
CA THR A 19 1.14 12.75 -4.86
C THR A 19 0.95 12.68 -3.34
N HIS A 20 2.05 12.79 -2.57
CA HIS A 20 1.99 13.02 -1.14
C HIS A 20 2.17 14.52 -0.84
N ALA A 21 1.48 15.00 0.19
CA ALA A 21 1.35 16.43 0.53
C ALA A 21 2.63 17.11 1.07
N GLY A 22 3.82 16.56 0.81
CA GLY A 22 5.11 17.15 1.11
C GLY A 22 5.98 17.07 -0.15
N GLY A 23 6.33 18.22 -0.73
CA GLY A 23 6.92 18.36 -2.07
C GLY A 23 8.32 17.76 -2.25
N HIS A 24 8.44 16.44 -2.20
CA HIS A 24 9.64 15.70 -2.61
C HIS A 24 9.54 15.22 -4.06
N VAL A 25 10.70 15.24 -4.72
CA VAL A 25 10.91 14.88 -6.13
C VAL A 25 10.52 13.41 -6.34
N HIS A 26 9.71 13.15 -7.36
CA HIS A 26 9.24 11.80 -7.69
C HIS A 26 10.31 11.06 -8.49
N HIS A 27 10.87 9.99 -7.94
CA HIS A 27 11.63 9.03 -8.73
C HIS A 27 10.65 8.08 -9.44
N ARG A 28 10.68 8.09 -10.78
CA ARG A 28 9.75 7.32 -11.64
C ARG A 28 10.28 5.90 -11.82
N HIS A 29 9.66 4.91 -11.16
CA HIS A 29 9.93 3.50 -11.43
C HIS A 29 8.69 2.71 -11.81
N VAL A 30 8.92 1.71 -12.65
CA VAL A 30 7.92 0.76 -13.13
C VAL A 30 7.93 -0.44 -12.20
N HIS A 31 6.92 -0.57 -11.34
CA HIS A 31 6.64 -1.86 -10.71
C HIS A 31 5.92 -2.73 -11.72
N THR A 32 6.41 -3.95 -11.93
CA THR A 32 5.75 -4.87 -12.85
C THR A 32 4.39 -5.27 -12.30
N GLU A 33 3.42 -5.56 -13.17
CA GLU A 33 2.13 -6.10 -12.74
C GLU A 33 2.30 -7.40 -11.93
N GLU A 34 3.36 -8.16 -12.22
CA GLU A 34 3.69 -9.39 -11.51
C GLU A 34 4.10 -9.15 -10.05
N GLU A 35 4.83 -8.08 -9.76
CA GLU A 35 5.25 -7.69 -8.40
C GLU A 35 4.10 -7.08 -7.59
N MET A 36 3.18 -6.36 -8.26
CA MET A 36 2.03 -5.71 -7.61
C MET A 36 0.87 -6.68 -7.33
N ARG A 37 0.67 -7.69 -8.17
CA ARG A 37 -0.44 -8.66 -8.02
C ARG A 37 -0.46 -9.37 -6.66
N PRO A 38 0.67 -9.84 -6.08
CA PRO A 38 0.70 -10.39 -4.72
C PRO A 38 0.25 -9.40 -3.65
N VAL A 39 0.59 -8.12 -3.78
CA VAL A 39 0.18 -7.07 -2.83
C VAL A 39 -1.33 -6.85 -2.93
N ILE A 40 -1.85 -6.67 -4.15
CA ILE A 40 -3.30 -6.52 -4.40
C ILE A 40 -4.07 -7.70 -3.81
N ASN A 41 -3.62 -8.93 -4.08
CA ASN A 41 -4.27 -10.13 -3.55
C ASN A 41 -4.26 -10.20 -2.01
N ARG A 42 -3.25 -9.64 -1.34
CA ARG A 42 -3.22 -9.57 0.13
C ARG A 42 -4.18 -8.50 0.65
N LEU A 43 -4.21 -7.34 0.01
CA LEU A 43 -5.16 -6.27 0.33
C LEU A 43 -6.61 -6.73 0.17
N SER A 44 -6.95 -7.41 -0.93
CA SER A 44 -8.30 -7.95 -1.15
C SER A 44 -8.72 -8.92 -0.05
N ARG A 45 -7.81 -9.75 0.46
CA ARG A 45 -8.09 -10.64 1.60
C ARG A 45 -8.31 -9.87 2.89
N ALA A 46 -7.47 -8.87 3.17
CA ALA A 46 -7.61 -8.01 4.35
C ALA A 46 -8.95 -7.25 4.35
N ILE A 47 -9.38 -6.77 3.17
CA ILE A 47 -10.70 -6.14 2.98
C ILE A 47 -11.82 -7.14 3.31
N GLY A 48 -11.79 -8.35 2.74
CA GLY A 48 -12.81 -9.37 3.03
C GLY A 48 -12.87 -9.76 4.51
N HIS A 49 -11.72 -9.80 5.20
CA HIS A 49 -11.68 -10.01 6.66
C HIS A 49 -12.34 -8.86 7.42
N LEU A 50 -12.04 -7.61 7.05
CA LEU A 50 -12.62 -6.43 7.69
C LEU A 50 -14.14 -6.35 7.46
N GLU A 51 -14.62 -6.71 6.27
CA GLU A 51 -16.05 -6.84 5.98
C GLU A 51 -16.71 -7.92 6.86
N SER A 52 -16.01 -9.02 7.14
CA SER A 52 -16.49 -10.03 8.07
C SER A 52 -16.62 -9.46 9.48
N VAL A 53 -15.60 -8.76 9.97
CA VAL A 53 -15.62 -8.07 11.27
C VAL A 53 -16.80 -7.11 11.37
N LYS A 54 -17.05 -6.31 10.32
CA LYS A 54 -18.22 -5.41 10.25
C LYS A 54 -19.52 -6.19 10.47
N ARG A 55 -19.70 -7.32 9.80
CA ARG A 55 -20.88 -8.19 9.98
C ARG A 55 -20.97 -8.82 11.37
N MET A 56 -19.85 -9.07 12.06
CA MET A 56 -19.86 -9.53 13.45
C MET A 56 -20.46 -8.46 14.36
N VAL A 57 -20.03 -7.21 14.19
CA VAL A 57 -20.56 -6.07 14.95
C VAL A 57 -22.03 -5.83 14.66
N GLU A 58 -22.45 -5.86 13.39
CA GLU A 58 -23.85 -5.69 13.00
C GLU A 58 -24.77 -6.77 13.58
N ARG A 59 -24.25 -7.98 13.80
CA ARG A 59 -24.97 -9.11 14.42
C ARG A 59 -24.92 -9.10 15.95
N GLY A 60 -24.21 -8.16 16.56
CA GLY A 60 -24.05 -8.10 18.01
C GLY A 60 -23.26 -9.28 18.60
N GLU A 61 -22.25 -9.77 17.87
CA GLU A 61 -21.36 -10.83 18.38
C GLU A 61 -20.50 -10.35 19.55
N ASP A 62 -19.88 -11.30 20.25
CA ASP A 62 -19.10 -11.02 21.45
C ASP A 62 -17.93 -10.07 21.17
N CYS A 63 -17.77 -9.06 22.04
CA CYS A 63 -16.77 -8.02 21.86
C CYS A 63 -15.34 -8.58 21.89
N SER A 64 -15.07 -9.63 22.66
CA SER A 64 -13.74 -10.24 22.71
C SER A 64 -13.41 -10.96 21.39
N GLU A 65 -14.39 -11.62 20.77
CA GLU A 65 -14.24 -12.26 19.46
C GLU A 65 -13.99 -11.22 18.36
N VAL A 66 -14.75 -10.12 18.37
CA VAL A 66 -14.55 -8.99 17.44
C VAL A 66 -13.13 -8.42 17.56
N LEU A 67 -12.63 -8.23 18.79
CA LEU A 67 -11.27 -7.72 19.03
C LEU A 67 -10.19 -8.69 18.52
N ILE A 68 -10.38 -10.00 18.66
CA ILE A 68 -9.48 -11.01 18.12
C ILE A 68 -9.42 -10.93 16.59
N GLN A 69 -10.58 -10.79 15.93
CA GLN A 69 -10.63 -10.69 14.46
C GLN A 69 -10.04 -9.36 13.96
N LEU A 70 -10.26 -8.25 14.67
CA LEU A 70 -9.58 -6.98 14.38
C LEU A 70 -8.05 -7.09 14.47
N ALA A 71 -7.54 -7.82 15.47
CA ALA A 71 -6.10 -8.07 15.58
C ALA A 71 -5.58 -8.89 14.38
N ALA A 72 -6.36 -9.86 13.89
CA ALA A 72 -6.02 -10.61 12.68
C ALA A 72 -5.97 -9.72 11.43
N VAL A 73 -6.92 -8.79 11.27
CA VAL A 73 -6.91 -7.79 10.18
C VAL A 73 -5.67 -6.91 10.26
N ARG A 74 -5.35 -6.38 11.45
CA ARG A 74 -4.14 -5.57 11.66
C ARG A 74 -2.88 -6.34 11.28
N ASN A 75 -2.78 -7.62 11.67
CA ASN A 75 -1.64 -8.46 11.29
C ASN A 75 -1.55 -8.68 9.77
N ALA A 76 -2.69 -8.85 9.07
CA ALA A 76 -2.71 -8.98 7.62
C ALA A 76 -2.23 -7.69 6.91
N ILE A 77 -2.65 -6.53 7.40
CA ILE A 77 -2.20 -5.22 6.90
C ILE A 77 -0.70 -5.06 7.13
N ASN A 78 -0.22 -5.34 8.35
CA ASN A 78 1.20 -5.23 8.68
C ASN A 78 2.08 -6.15 7.83
N ASN A 79 1.63 -7.38 7.57
CA ASN A 79 2.36 -8.30 6.69
C ASN A 79 2.36 -7.84 5.23
N THR A 80 1.30 -7.16 4.78
CA THR A 80 1.25 -6.57 3.44
C THR A 80 2.23 -5.40 3.32
N GLY A 81 2.27 -4.52 4.31
CA GLY A 81 3.24 -3.41 4.36
C GLY A 81 4.69 -3.88 4.33
N LYS A 82 5.03 -4.96 5.05
CA LYS A 82 6.37 -5.57 5.01
C LYS A 82 6.78 -6.03 3.60
N VAL A 83 5.83 -6.55 2.81
CA VAL A 83 6.09 -6.97 1.43
C VAL A 83 6.36 -5.75 0.56
N ILE A 84 5.53 -4.72 0.66
CA ILE A 84 5.70 -3.47 -0.08
C ILE A 84 7.08 -2.87 0.21
N MET A 85 7.45 -2.80 1.49
CA MET A 85 8.74 -2.29 1.94
C MET A 85 9.91 -3.12 1.39
N LYS A 86 9.82 -4.46 1.43
CA LYS A 86 10.85 -5.33 0.85
C LYS A 86 11.02 -5.07 -0.65
N ASN A 87 9.92 -4.98 -1.39
CA ASN A 87 9.96 -4.68 -2.82
C ASN A 87 10.60 -3.30 -3.05
N HIS A 88 10.21 -2.28 -2.29
CA HIS A 88 10.76 -0.94 -2.43
C HIS A 88 12.27 -0.88 -2.15
N ILE A 89 12.76 -1.57 -1.12
CA ILE A 89 14.19 -1.67 -0.81
C ILE A 89 14.94 -2.39 -1.95
N SER A 90 14.41 -3.51 -2.45
CA SER A 90 15.09 -4.33 -3.47
C SER A 90 15.19 -3.66 -4.85
N HIS A 91 14.32 -2.70 -5.16
CA HIS A 91 14.29 -2.06 -6.48
C HIS A 91 14.67 -0.58 -6.40
N CYS A 92 13.99 0.22 -5.57
CA CYS A 92 14.13 1.67 -5.58
C CYS A 92 15.37 2.17 -4.83
N ILE A 93 15.69 1.55 -3.69
CA ILE A 93 16.84 2.01 -2.88
C ILE A 93 18.17 1.57 -3.49
N VAL A 94 18.23 0.41 -4.15
CA VAL A 94 19.45 -0.05 -4.83
C VAL A 94 19.85 0.96 -5.90
N GLU A 95 18.90 1.39 -6.74
CA GLU A 95 19.12 2.40 -7.79
C GLU A 95 19.46 3.78 -7.19
N ALA A 96 18.73 4.22 -6.16
CA ALA A 96 19.01 5.50 -5.49
C ALA A 96 20.43 5.58 -4.89
N VAL A 97 20.94 4.46 -4.35
CA VAL A 97 22.31 4.41 -3.83
C VAL A 97 23.35 4.51 -4.95
N GLU A 98 23.11 3.89 -6.11
CA GLU A 98 23.98 4.03 -7.29
C GLU A 98 24.01 5.47 -7.81
N GLU A 99 22.88 6.17 -7.74
CA GLU A 99 22.74 7.57 -8.17
C GLU A 99 23.13 8.60 -7.10
N ASN A 100 23.53 8.15 -5.90
CA ASN A 100 23.78 9.00 -4.72
C ASN A 100 22.57 9.87 -4.31
N ASP A 101 21.36 9.40 -4.57
CA ASP A 101 20.12 10.06 -4.15
C ASP A 101 19.78 9.72 -2.69
N MET A 102 20.40 10.46 -1.77
CA MET A 102 20.14 10.34 -0.34
C MET A 102 18.71 10.76 0.05
N ALA A 103 18.03 11.59 -0.76
CA ALA A 103 16.69 12.05 -0.45
C ALA A 103 15.66 10.90 -0.54
N ALA A 104 15.85 9.96 -1.47
CA ALA A 104 15.03 8.76 -1.57
C ALA A 104 15.18 7.85 -0.33
N VAL A 105 16.39 7.76 0.23
CA VAL A 105 16.68 6.98 1.45
C VAL A 105 15.99 7.62 2.66
N ASP A 106 16.07 8.94 2.79
CA ASP A 106 15.41 9.69 3.87
C ASP A 106 13.87 9.55 3.80
N ALA A 107 13.30 9.65 2.60
CA ALA A 107 11.86 9.46 2.39
C ALA A 107 11.38 8.05 2.79
N LEU A 108 12.20 7.02 2.53
CA LEU A 108 11.90 5.67 2.99
C LEU A 108 11.96 5.56 4.53
N ASN A 109 12.95 6.18 5.17
CA ASN A 109 13.05 6.18 6.64
C ASN A 109 11.82 6.85 7.28
N ASP A 110 11.36 7.98 6.73
CA ASP A 110 10.14 8.64 7.19
C ASP A 110 8.90 7.74 7.07
N ALA A 111 8.79 7.00 5.96
CA ALA A 111 7.72 6.05 5.74
C ALA A 111 7.77 4.87 6.73
N ILE A 112 8.97 4.36 7.03
CA ILE A 112 9.19 3.29 8.02
C ILE A 112 8.77 3.76 9.41
N ASP A 113 9.16 4.97 9.81
CA ASP A 113 8.80 5.56 11.10
C ASP A 113 7.29 5.74 11.25
N CYS A 114 6.57 6.03 10.17
CA CYS A 114 5.11 6.07 10.17
C CYS A 114 4.50 4.68 10.33
N PHE A 115 5.10 3.67 9.70
CA PHE A 115 4.57 2.31 9.67
C PHE A 115 4.79 1.49 10.95
N ILE A 116 5.85 1.78 11.72
CA ILE A 116 6.21 1.04 12.94
C ILE A 116 5.48 1.58 14.19
N LYS A 117 4.95 2.80 14.13
CA LYS A 117 4.18 3.43 15.22
C LYS A 117 2.87 2.68 15.49
#